data_AF-C9R837-F1
#
_entry.id   AF-C9R837-F1
#
_cell.length_a   1.000
_cell.length_b   1.000
_cell.length_c   1.000
_cell.angle_alpha   90.00
_cell.angle_beta   90.00
_cell.angle_gamma   90.00
#
_symmetry.space_group_name_H-M   'P 1'
#
loop_
_entity.id
_entity.type
_entity.pdbx_description
1 polymer ?
#
loop_
_entity_poly.entity_id
_entity_poly.type
_entity_poly.pdbx_seq_one_letter_code
_entity_poly.pdbx_strand_id
1 'polypeptide(L)'
;MRKKEGTERVNVRLPVEVAKWVREKAYERGTTISTVVAECVEAAHRHERDREYSLACLRLCAALLSFTGRDPQQVRREVAEQWAEWALRRKE
;
A
#
# COMPACT_ATOMS: atom_id res chain seq x y z
N MET A 1 4.91 -34.51 6.77
CA MET A 1 5.16 -33.71 5.54
C MET A 1 4.20 -32.54 5.51
N ARG A 2 4.69 -31.28 5.61
CA ARG A 2 3.82 -30.10 5.42
C ARG A 2 3.46 -30.03 3.93
N LYS A 3 2.16 -30.01 3.61
CA LYS A 3 1.66 -29.72 2.26
C LYS A 3 2.20 -28.33 1.89
N LYS A 4 3.01 -28.24 0.82
CA LYS A 4 3.23 -26.95 0.15
C LYS A 4 1.87 -26.54 -0.38
N GLU A 5 1.25 -25.55 0.25
CA GLU A 5 0.07 -24.89 -0.29
C GLU A 5 0.39 -24.50 -1.72
N GLY A 6 -0.40 -25.02 -2.67
CA GLY A 6 -0.15 -24.79 -4.09
C GLY A 6 -0.24 -23.31 -4.37
N THR A 7 0.80 -22.74 -4.96
CA THR A 7 0.76 -21.36 -5.45
C THR A 7 -0.34 -21.29 -6.51
N GLU A 8 -1.47 -20.66 -6.16
CA GLU A 8 -2.59 -20.48 -7.06
C GLU A 8 -2.13 -19.65 -8.26
N ARG A 9 -2.30 -20.18 -9.47
CA ARG A 9 -1.92 -19.50 -10.70
C ARG A 9 -3.12 -18.72 -11.24
N VAL A 10 -3.02 -17.40 -11.25
CA VAL A 10 -4.05 -16.50 -11.77
C VAL A 10 -3.63 -15.99 -13.15
N ASN A 11 -4.54 -16.09 -14.12
CA ASN A 11 -4.34 -15.51 -15.45
C ASN A 11 -4.93 -14.10 -15.48
N VAL A 12 -4.12 -13.10 -15.82
CA VAL A 12 -4.53 -11.69 -15.85
C VAL A 12 -4.40 -11.15 -17.27
N ARG A 13 -5.42 -10.44 -17.75
CA ARG A 13 -5.35 -9.69 -19.00
C ARG A 13 -4.85 -8.27 -18.70
N LEU A 14 -3.78 -7.88 -19.38
CA LEU A 14 -3.19 -6.55 -19.24
C LEU A 14 -3.44 -5.72 -20.51
N PRO A 15 -3.60 -4.39 -20.38
CA PRO A 15 -3.54 -3.49 -21.53
C PRO A 15 -2.21 -3.66 -22.28
N VAL A 16 -2.23 -3.44 -23.61
CA VAL A 16 -1.08 -3.69 -24.49
C VAL A 16 0.17 -2.92 -24.03
N GLU A 17 0.02 -1.65 -23.67
CA GLU A 17 1.13 -0.81 -23.20
C GLU A 17 1.73 -1.33 -21.89
N VAL A 18 0.89 -1.79 -20.97
CA VAL A 18 1.35 -2.39 -19.71
C VAL A 18 2.07 -3.70 -19.97
N ALA A 19 1.54 -4.55 -20.85
CA ALA A 19 2.18 -5.80 -21.22
C ALA A 19 3.55 -5.59 -21.89
N LYS A 20 3.67 -4.55 -22.72
CA LYS A 20 4.94 -4.15 -23.34
C LYS A 20 5.94 -3.68 -22.28
N TRP A 21 5.52 -2.78 -21.39
CA TRP A 21 6.36 -2.28 -20.31
C TRP A 21 6.86 -3.40 -19.38
N VAL A 22 5.99 -4.32 -18.97
CA VAL A 22 6.40 -5.45 -18.10
C VAL A 22 7.43 -6.34 -18.80
N ARG A 23 7.28 -6.59 -20.11
CA ARG A 23 8.26 -7.36 -20.89
C ARG A 23 9.61 -6.68 -20.96
N GLU A 24 9.63 -5.37 -21.23
CA GLU A 24 10.85 -4.57 -21.25
C GLU A 24 11.54 -4.61 -19.89
N LYS A 25 10.80 -4.45 -18.79
CA LYS A 25 11.35 -4.55 -17.43
C LYS A 25 11.85 -5.93 -17.07
N ALA A 26 11.17 -6.98 -17.49
CA ALA A 26 11.65 -8.35 -17.28
C ALA A 26 12.98 -8.58 -18.02
N TYR A 27 13.09 -8.08 -19.24
CA TYR A 27 14.32 -8.15 -20.04
C TYR A 27 15.47 -7.35 -19.42
N GLU A 28 15.26 -6.08 -19.07
CA GLU A 28 16.26 -5.22 -18.42
C GLU A 28 16.83 -5.84 -17.15
N ARG A 29 15.99 -6.53 -16.37
CA ARG A 29 16.35 -7.12 -15.07
C ARG A 29 16.81 -8.58 -15.14
N GLY A 30 16.80 -9.20 -16.33
CA GLY A 30 17.10 -10.62 -16.49
C GLY A 30 16.18 -11.53 -15.68
N THR A 31 14.90 -11.16 -15.53
CA THR A 31 13.92 -11.87 -14.70
C THR A 31 12.68 -12.26 -15.51
N THR A 32 11.70 -12.89 -14.86
CA THR A 32 10.45 -13.30 -15.53
C THR A 32 9.37 -12.22 -15.41
N ILE A 33 8.48 -12.16 -16.40
CA ILE A 33 7.28 -11.30 -16.40
C ILE A 33 6.47 -11.52 -15.11
N SER A 34 6.30 -12.77 -14.67
CA SER A 34 5.57 -13.11 -13.45
C SER A 34 6.23 -12.53 -12.19
N THR A 35 7.55 -12.49 -12.12
CA THR A 35 8.27 -11.87 -11.01
C THR A 35 8.00 -10.37 -10.96
N VAL A 36 8.10 -9.68 -12.10
CA VAL A 36 7.82 -8.23 -12.18
C VAL A 36 6.38 -7.92 -11.77
N VAL A 37 5.41 -8.71 -12.26
CA VAL A 37 4.00 -8.53 -11.88
C VAL A 37 3.79 -8.78 -10.39
N ALA A 38 4.37 -9.85 -9.84
CA ALA A 38 4.26 -10.16 -8.42
C ALA A 38 4.83 -9.03 -7.55
N GLU A 39 6.01 -8.50 -7.90
CA GLU A 39 6.62 -7.36 -7.20
C GLU A 39 5.72 -6.12 -7.24
N CYS A 40 5.11 -5.81 -8.38
CA CYS A 40 4.20 -4.67 -8.51
C CYS A 40 2.94 -4.85 -7.66
N VAL A 41 2.35 -6.04 -7.67
CA VAL A 41 1.16 -6.36 -6.86
C VAL A 41 1.50 -6.30 -5.37
N GLU A 42 2.64 -6.86 -4.97
CA GLU A 42 3.08 -6.83 -3.58
C GLU A 42 3.38 -5.41 -3.11
N ALA A 43 4.01 -4.59 -3.95
CA ALA A 43 4.26 -3.17 -3.67
C ALA A 43 2.95 -2.38 -3.52
N ALA A 44 1.97 -2.60 -4.40
CA ALA A 44 0.65 -1.98 -4.29
C ALA A 44 -0.07 -2.39 -3.00
N HIS A 45 -0.05 -3.69 -2.68
CA HIS A 45 -0.68 -4.21 -1.46
C HIS A 45 0.00 -3.70 -0.18
N ARG A 46 1.34 -3.61 -0.16
CA ARG A 46 2.07 -2.97 0.94
C ARG A 46 1.65 -1.51 1.12
N HIS A 47 1.54 -0.76 0.02
CA HIS A 47 1.09 0.62 0.07
C HIS A 47 -0.33 0.78 0.63
N GLU A 48 -1.26 -0.11 0.24
CA GLU A 48 -2.62 -0.13 0.78
C GLU A 48 -2.61 -0.43 2.29
N ARG A 49 -1.88 -1.46 2.70
CA ARG A 49 -1.74 -1.84 4.12
C ARG A 49 -1.11 -0.73 4.96
N ASP A 50 -0.06 -0.08 4.46
CA ASP A 50 0.61 1.02 5.16
C ASP A 50 -0.31 2.23 5.30
N ARG A 51 -1.15 2.50 4.29
CA ARG A 51 -2.19 3.54 4.35
C ARG A 51 -3.26 3.21 5.38
N GLU A 52 -3.75 1.97 5.41
CA GLU A 52 -4.71 1.51 6.42
C GLU A 52 -4.13 1.59 7.82
N TYR A 53 -2.89 1.17 8.00
CA TYR A 53 -2.18 1.22 9.27
C TYR A 53 -2.00 2.66 9.75
N SER A 54 -1.59 3.56 8.85
CA SER A 54 -1.47 5.00 9.14
C SER A 54 -2.81 5.61 9.56
N LEU A 55 -3.90 5.26 8.87
CA LEU A 55 -5.25 5.71 9.22
C LEU A 55 -5.69 5.16 10.59
N ALA A 56 -5.38 3.90 10.88
CA ALA A 56 -5.67 3.28 12.17
C ALA A 56 -4.88 3.96 13.31
N CYS A 57 -3.60 4.26 13.10
CA CYS A 57 -2.78 5.02 14.05
C CYS A 57 -3.34 6.44 14.27
N LEU A 58 -3.77 7.14 13.21
CA LEU A 58 -4.38 8.46 13.34
C LEU A 58 -5.69 8.42 14.14
N ARG A 59 -6.53 7.40 13.88
CA ARG A 59 -7.77 7.17 14.66
C ARG A 59 -7.47 6.88 16.13
N LEU A 60 -6.45 6.07 16.41
CA LEU A 60 -6.01 5.77 17.76
C LEU A 60 -5.48 7.01 18.48
N CYS A 61 -4.64 7.82 17.81
CA CYS A 61 -4.14 9.09 18.35
C CYS A 61 -5.27 10.08 18.62
N ALA A 62 -6.25 10.19 17.71
CA ALA A 62 -7.44 11.01 17.91
C ALA A 62 -8.25 10.56 19.14
N ALA A 63 -8.49 9.24 19.27
CA ALA A 63 -9.17 8.66 20.41
C ALA A 63 -8.41 8.87 21.73
N LEU A 64 -7.09 8.70 21.75
CA LEU A 64 -6.24 8.94 22.93
C LEU A 64 -6.23 10.41 23.35
N LEU A 65 -6.16 11.34 22.38
CA LEU A 65 -6.31 12.78 22.65
C LEU A 65 -7.71 13.10 23.22
N SER A 66 -8.71 12.31 22.85
CA SER A 66 -10.07 12.48 23.37
C SER A 66 -10.19 12.09 24.85
N PHE A 67 -9.47 11.06 25.27
CA PHE A 67 -9.40 10.64 26.68
C PHE A 67 -8.74 11.68 27.60
N THR A 68 -8.02 12.67 27.05
CA THR A 68 -7.44 13.79 27.81
C THR A 68 -8.45 14.92 28.10
N GLY A 69 -9.72 14.74 27.76
CA GLY A 69 -10.79 15.74 27.95
C GLY A 69 -10.97 16.68 26.75
N ARG A 70 -10.35 16.38 25.61
CA ARG A 70 -10.63 17.07 24.33
C ARG A 70 -11.72 16.30 23.58
N ASP A 71 -12.50 16.99 22.76
CA ASP A 71 -13.61 16.36 22.03
C ASP A 71 -13.09 15.59 20.79
N PRO A 72 -13.31 14.26 20.68
CA PRO A 72 -12.94 13.44 19.52
C PRO A 72 -13.50 13.94 18.20
N GLN A 73 -14.70 14.53 18.22
CA GLN A 73 -15.39 14.98 17.02
C GLN A 73 -14.76 16.24 16.42
N GLN A 74 -13.89 16.93 17.18
CA GLN A 74 -13.09 18.05 16.68
C GLN A 74 -11.90 17.59 15.83
N VAL A 75 -11.53 16.31 15.87
CA VAL A 75 -10.52 15.75 14.97
C VAL A 75 -11.18 15.45 13.62
N ARG A 76 -11.30 16.50 12.81
CA ARG A 76 -11.83 16.38 11.44
C ARG A 76 -10.91 15.48 10.63
N ARG A 77 -11.52 14.57 9.85
CA ARG A 77 -10.82 13.64 8.96
C ARG A 77 -9.84 14.36 8.02
N GLU A 78 -10.24 15.52 7.51
CA GLU A 78 -9.42 16.39 6.66
C GLU A 78 -8.17 16.90 7.39
N VAL A 79 -8.25 17.17 8.69
CA VAL A 79 -7.09 17.58 9.50
C VAL A 79 -6.16 16.39 9.70
N ALA A 80 -6.68 15.21 10.02
CA ALA A 80 -5.87 14.00 10.14
C ALA A 80 -5.15 13.65 8.81
N GLU A 81 -5.83 13.81 7.68
CA GLU A 81 -5.29 13.57 6.34
C GLU A 81 -4.25 14.65 5.95
N GLN A 82 -4.49 15.94 6.23
CA GLN A 82 -3.51 17.01 6.00
C GLN A 82 -2.23 16.85 6.84
N TRP A 83 -2.36 16.42 8.10
CA TRP A 83 -1.20 16.15 8.95
C TRP A 83 -0.40 14.94 8.44
N ALA A 84 -1.07 13.91 7.91
CA ALA A 84 -0.41 12.77 7.28
C ALA A 84 0.36 13.18 6.02
N GLU A 85 -0.24 14.02 5.16
CA GLU A 85 0.42 14.55 3.96
C GLU A 85 1.63 15.44 4.29
N TRP A 86 1.52 16.31 5.30
CA TRP A 86 2.63 17.14 5.75
C TRP A 86 3.82 16.30 6.27
N ALA A 87 3.55 15.23 7.01
CA ALA A 87 4.58 14.33 7.53
C ALA A 87 5.31 13.56 6.40
N LEU A 88 4.61 13.25 5.31
CA LEU A 88 5.20 12.60 4.13
C LEU A 88 6.12 13.54 3.34
N ARG A 89 5.76 14.82 3.18
CA ARG A 89 6.56 15.81 2.44
C ARG A 89 7.85 16.25 3.13
N ARG A 90 8.02 15.93 4.41
CA ARG A 90 9.19 16.35 5.21
C ARG A 90 10.35 15.35 5.19
N LYS A 91 10.22 14.26 4.41
CA LYS A 91 11.23 13.22 4.21
C LYS A 91 11.96 13.31 2.85
N GLU A 92 11.65 14.33 2.04
CA GLU A 92 12.48 14.75 0.88
C GLU A 92 13.46 15.85 1.30
#